data_AF-A0A1V4VCE7-F1
#
_entry.id   AF-A0A1V4VCE7-F1
#
_cell.length_a   1.000
_cell.length_b   1.000
_cell.length_c   1.000
_cell.angle_alpha   90.00
_cell.angle_beta   90.00
_cell.angle_gamma   90.00
#
_symmetry.space_group_name_H-M   'P 1'
#
loop_
_entity.id
_entity.type
_entity.pdbx_description
1 polymer ?
#
loop_
_entity_poly.entity_id
_entity_poly.type
_entity_poly.pdbx_seq_one_letter_code
_entity_poly.pdbx_strand_id
1 'polypeptide(L)'
;MRRGETIAKPVYDHSVGIFREPVPFRSAPVLIIEGLHPLYTQKLRREIDLGIFVDPSRAVKRRWKIRRDCGDRGYEREAVMAEILAREPDYKLYVDVQKVYAEAVVKIDDTRLRASSILENPGERYSVRLIQEVLEAGPSAVDLTIDLSALFRLAEGEFSIAFQRDDYYGKRVSVLTVDGELHRSMVEGLEAKLQALAGSTGPICDRAEGDRVTSTGMAQLLLSWRLLEKLQFHLAKA
;
A
#
# COMPACT_ATOMS: atom_id res chain seq x y z
N MET A 1 18.17 17.67 0.57
CA MET A 1 17.18 16.90 -0.22
C MET A 1 16.25 17.80 -1.00
N ARG A 2 15.21 18.44 -0.43
CA ARG A 2 14.34 19.36 -1.24
C ARG A 2 15.07 20.46 -2.01
N ARG A 3 16.21 20.95 -1.48
CA ARG A 3 17.09 21.92 -2.15
C ARG A 3 18.06 21.32 -3.19
N GLY A 4 17.93 20.04 -3.55
CA GLY A 4 18.87 19.33 -4.44
C GLY A 4 20.19 18.89 -3.78
N GLU A 5 20.45 19.31 -2.55
CA GLU A 5 21.69 19.00 -1.83
C GLU A 5 21.80 17.53 -1.42
N THR A 6 23.01 16.97 -1.57
CA THR A 6 23.42 15.65 -1.06
C THR A 6 23.61 15.71 0.46
N ILE A 7 23.18 14.66 1.16
CA ILE A 7 23.35 14.55 2.62
C ILE A 7 24.21 13.33 2.99
N ALA A 8 24.78 13.33 4.18
CA ALA A 8 25.37 12.14 4.79
C ALA A 8 24.27 11.39 5.56
N LYS A 9 23.74 10.29 4.98
CA LYS A 9 22.63 9.54 5.56
C LYS A 9 23.17 8.43 6.47
N PRO A 10 22.78 8.37 7.76
CA PRO A 10 23.16 7.26 8.62
C PRO A 10 22.62 5.93 8.07
N VAL A 11 23.33 4.84 8.39
CA VAL A 11 22.94 3.48 8.03
C VAL A 11 22.74 2.69 9.31
N TYR A 12 21.55 2.14 9.50
CA TYR A 12 21.24 1.24 10.61
C TYR A 12 21.31 -0.20 10.11
N ASP A 13 22.22 -0.99 10.69
CA ASP A 13 22.42 -2.39 10.33
C ASP A 13 21.43 -3.26 11.11
N HIS A 14 20.39 -3.75 10.43
CA HIS A 14 19.34 -4.56 11.05
C HIS A 14 19.79 -5.95 11.50
N SER A 15 20.96 -6.44 11.06
CA SER A 15 21.47 -7.76 11.46
C SER A 15 22.11 -7.74 12.86
N VAL A 16 22.78 -6.63 13.18
CA VAL A 16 23.55 -6.46 14.44
C VAL A 16 23.01 -5.34 15.34
N GLY A 17 22.08 -4.52 14.85
CA GLY A 17 21.41 -3.49 15.64
C GLY A 17 22.25 -2.25 15.97
N ILE A 18 23.22 -1.89 15.11
CA ILE A 18 24.11 -0.75 15.32
C ILE A 18 24.12 0.22 14.14
N PHE A 19 24.49 1.48 14.41
CA PHE A 19 24.75 2.46 13.36
C PHE A 19 26.12 2.25 12.74
N ARG A 20 26.17 2.28 11.40
CA ARG A 20 27.38 2.27 10.59
C ARG A 20 27.72 3.70 10.14
N GLU A 21 28.86 3.85 9.50
CA GLU A 21 29.27 5.12 8.91
C GLU A 21 28.21 5.66 7.94
N PRO A 22 27.92 6.98 7.98
CA PRO A 22 26.99 7.58 7.05
C PRO A 22 27.46 7.46 5.59
N VAL A 23 26.51 7.25 4.69
CA VAL A 23 26.76 7.17 3.24
C VAL A 23 26.23 8.42 2.54
N PRO A 24 26.90 8.90 1.47
CA PRO A 24 26.37 10.01 0.69
C PRO A 24 25.05 9.60 0.02
N PHE A 25 24.02 10.40 0.25
CA PHE A 25 22.68 10.17 -0.29
C PHE A 25 22.28 11.40 -1.12
N ARG A 26 22.26 11.22 -2.44
CA ARG A 26 21.97 12.29 -3.40
C ARG A 26 20.48 12.54 -3.48
N SER A 27 20.10 13.79 -3.70
CA SER A 27 18.71 14.12 -4.00
C SER A 27 18.27 13.50 -5.32
N ALA A 28 17.01 13.06 -5.37
CA ALA A 28 16.35 12.54 -6.55
C ALA A 28 15.06 13.33 -6.81
N PRO A 29 14.53 13.33 -8.06
CA PRO A 29 13.26 13.99 -8.38
C PRO A 29 12.09 13.44 -7.55
N VAL A 30 12.14 12.16 -7.20
CA VAL A 30 11.18 11.51 -6.30
C VAL A 30 11.96 10.89 -5.15
N LEU A 31 11.57 11.23 -3.92
CA LEU A 31 12.13 10.66 -2.70
C LEU A 31 11.03 9.95 -1.91
N ILE A 32 11.21 8.65 -1.67
CA ILE A 32 10.32 7.87 -0.80
C ILE A 32 10.98 7.76 0.57
N ILE A 33 10.26 8.20 1.60
CA ILE A 33 10.66 8.05 3.00
C ILE A 33 9.71 7.04 3.63
N GLU A 34 10.22 5.83 3.88
CA GLU A 34 9.48 4.78 4.57
C GLU A 34 9.97 4.57 6.00
N GLY A 35 9.08 4.08 6.86
CA GLY A 35 9.40 3.72 8.23
C GLY A 35 8.26 4.00 9.20
N LEU A 36 8.58 3.98 10.50
CA LEU A 36 7.58 4.12 11.56
C LEU A 36 7.09 5.56 11.79
N HIS A 37 7.90 6.58 11.44
CA HIS A 37 7.65 7.99 11.78
C HIS A 37 7.67 9.03 10.63
N PRO A 38 7.48 8.71 9.32
CA PRO A 38 7.49 9.73 8.27
C PRO A 38 6.52 10.89 8.50
N LEU A 39 5.36 10.64 9.11
CA LEU A 39 4.30 11.62 9.32
C LEU A 39 4.18 12.06 10.78
N TYR A 40 5.14 11.76 11.65
CA TYR A 40 5.01 11.96 13.10
C TYR A 40 5.15 13.43 13.51
N THR A 41 6.16 14.12 13.00
CA THR A 41 6.39 15.54 13.34
C THR A 41 5.72 16.47 12.32
N GLN A 42 5.21 17.61 12.78
CA GLN A 42 4.63 18.61 11.88
C GLN A 42 5.65 19.11 10.84
N LYS A 43 6.93 19.22 11.22
CA LYS A 43 7.99 19.64 10.32
C LYS A 43 8.14 18.67 9.15
N LEU A 44 8.23 17.36 9.41
CA LEU A 44 8.32 16.36 8.33
C LEU A 44 7.07 16.37 7.44
N ARG A 45 5.87 16.48 8.04
CA ARG A 45 4.61 16.54 7.27
C ARG A 45 4.57 17.69 6.26
N ARG A 46 5.09 18.86 6.62
CA ARG A 46 5.18 20.02 5.70
C ARG A 46 6.11 19.78 4.52
N GLU A 47 7.06 18.86 4.67
CA GLU A 47 8.04 18.50 3.65
C GLU A 47 7.65 17.23 2.87
N ILE A 48 6.44 16.70 3.04
CA ILE A 48 5.93 15.52 2.33
C ILE A 48 4.83 15.94 1.36
N ASP A 49 5.02 15.64 0.08
CA ASP A 49 4.02 15.95 -0.95
C ASP A 49 2.91 14.90 -1.01
N LEU A 50 3.14 13.64 -0.60
CA LEU A 50 2.12 12.59 -0.55
C LEU A 50 2.31 11.69 0.68
N GLY A 51 1.38 11.75 1.63
CA GLY A 51 1.38 10.89 2.81
C GLY A 51 0.57 9.61 2.61
N ILE A 52 1.22 8.43 2.69
CA ILE A 52 0.56 7.12 2.63
C ILE A 52 0.75 6.41 3.98
N PHE A 53 -0.33 5.85 4.53
CA PHE A 53 -0.29 5.01 5.73
C PHE A 53 -0.83 3.61 5.44
N VAL A 54 -0.07 2.58 5.78
CA VAL A 54 -0.46 1.17 5.58
C VAL A 54 -0.95 0.61 6.92
N ASP A 55 -2.25 0.32 7.02
CA ASP A 55 -2.94 -0.12 8.24
C ASP A 55 -3.53 -1.53 8.11
N PRO A 56 -2.70 -2.59 8.14
CA PRO A 56 -3.22 -3.94 8.25
C PRO A 56 -3.91 -4.15 9.60
N SER A 57 -4.96 -4.97 9.60
CA SER A 57 -5.68 -5.37 10.80
C SER A 57 -4.72 -6.03 11.80
N ARG A 58 -5.06 -5.99 13.09
CA ARG A 58 -4.25 -6.66 14.12
C ARG A 58 -4.07 -8.15 13.83
N ALA A 59 -5.08 -8.81 13.26
CA ALA A 59 -4.99 -10.23 12.89
C ALA A 59 -3.97 -10.44 11.77
N VAL A 60 -4.04 -9.62 10.72
CA VAL A 60 -3.11 -9.65 9.58
C VAL A 60 -1.68 -9.34 10.03
N LYS A 61 -1.47 -8.25 10.79
CA LYS A 61 -0.16 -7.86 11.35
C LYS A 61 0.48 -8.99 12.14
N ARG A 62 -0.28 -9.63 13.03
CA ARG A 62 0.21 -10.77 13.83
C ARG A 62 0.56 -11.96 12.96
N ARG A 63 -0.30 -12.34 12.01
CA ARG A 63 -0.06 -13.48 11.11
C ARG A 63 1.22 -13.28 10.28
N TRP A 64 1.42 -12.08 9.73
CA TRP A 64 2.63 -11.74 8.97
C TRP A 64 3.89 -11.77 9.83
N LYS A 65 3.84 -11.15 11.02
CA LYS A 65 4.99 -11.13 11.92
C LYS A 65 5.36 -12.52 12.43
N ILE A 66 4.39 -13.34 12.83
CA ILE A 66 4.65 -14.72 13.27
C ILE A 66 5.28 -15.53 12.14
N ARG A 67 4.72 -15.48 10.93
CA ARG A 67 5.27 -16.26 9.81
C ARG A 67 6.69 -15.85 9.48
N ARG A 68 6.95 -14.54 9.37
CA ARG A 68 8.27 -14.03 9.06
C ARG A 68 9.28 -14.35 10.17
N ASP A 69 8.92 -14.11 11.42
CA ASP A 69 9.85 -14.24 12.55
C ASP A 69 10.06 -15.70 12.98
N CYS A 70 9.04 -16.54 12.91
CA CYS A 70 9.18 -17.97 13.20
C CYS A 70 9.73 -18.75 12.00
N GLY A 71 9.25 -18.45 10.80
CA GLY A 71 9.65 -19.15 9.57
C GLY A 71 11.03 -18.72 9.09
N ASP A 72 11.21 -17.43 8.81
CA ASP A 72 12.44 -16.93 8.16
C ASP A 72 13.58 -16.68 9.14
N ARG A 73 13.27 -16.49 10.44
CA ARG A 73 14.26 -16.08 11.47
C ARG A 73 14.39 -17.06 12.64
N GLY A 74 13.55 -18.10 12.70
CA GLY A 74 13.64 -19.17 13.72
C GLY A 74 13.31 -18.74 15.15
N TYR A 75 12.56 -17.64 15.34
CA TYR A 75 12.11 -17.26 16.68
C TYR A 75 10.96 -18.14 17.18
N GLU A 76 10.93 -18.41 18.48
CA GLU A 76 9.79 -19.09 19.12
C GLU A 76 8.52 -18.24 19.07
N ARG A 77 7.38 -18.89 18.78
CA ARG A 77 6.10 -18.21 18.57
C ARG A 77 5.68 -17.39 19.79
N GLU A 78 5.88 -17.93 20.99
CA GLU A 78 5.55 -17.31 22.27
C GLU A 78 6.37 -16.03 22.47
N ALA A 79 7.65 -16.04 22.12
CA ALA A 79 8.53 -14.88 22.20
C ALA A 79 8.08 -13.77 21.23
N VAL A 80 7.72 -14.13 19.99
CA VAL A 80 7.18 -13.18 19.01
C VAL A 80 5.87 -12.56 19.51
N MET A 81 4.99 -13.36 20.12
CA MET A 81 3.73 -12.88 20.68
C MET A 81 3.93 -11.93 21.87
N ALA A 82 4.86 -12.25 22.77
CA ALA A 82 5.20 -11.38 23.89
C ALA A 82 5.74 -10.03 23.40
N GLU A 83 6.61 -10.03 22.38
CA GLU A 83 7.15 -8.81 21.76
C GLU A 83 6.05 -7.96 21.12
N ILE A 84 5.08 -8.57 20.43
CA ILE A 84 3.93 -7.86 19.84
C ILE A 84 3.13 -7.15 20.93
N LEU A 85 2.81 -7.85 22.02
CA LEU A 85 2.04 -7.28 23.12
C LEU A 85 2.80 -6.13 23.81
N ALA A 86 4.10 -6.29 24.01
CA ALA A 86 4.95 -5.27 24.62
C ALA A 86 5.03 -3.98 23.77
N ARG A 87 4.97 -4.09 22.43
CA ARG A 87 5.09 -2.96 21.49
C ARG A 87 3.75 -2.29 21.13
N GLU A 88 2.62 -2.91 21.45
CA GLU A 88 1.29 -2.36 21.11
C GLU A 88 1.02 -0.96 21.71
N PRO A 89 1.40 -0.66 22.99
CA PRO A 89 1.21 0.68 23.54
C PRO A 89 1.99 1.75 22.76
N ASP A 90 3.27 1.50 22.45
CA ASP A 90 4.10 2.43 21.69
C ASP A 90 3.59 2.59 20.26
N TYR A 91 3.15 1.51 19.62
CA TYR A 91 2.51 1.58 18.32
C TYR A 91 1.29 2.52 18.35
N LYS A 92 0.45 2.40 19.38
CA LYS A 92 -0.75 3.24 19.51
C LYS A 92 -0.43 4.70 19.78
N LEU A 93 0.60 5.00 20.56
CA LEU A 93 0.98 6.37 20.92
C LEU A 93 1.75 7.08 19.80
N TYR A 94 2.62 6.36 19.09
CA TYR A 94 3.60 6.99 18.21
C TYR A 94 3.40 6.67 16.72
N VAL A 95 2.77 5.54 16.37
CA VAL A 95 2.64 5.11 14.97
C VAL A 95 1.20 5.25 14.47
N ASP A 96 0.21 4.65 15.14
CA ASP A 96 -1.20 4.63 14.71
C ASP A 96 -1.78 6.04 14.57
N VAL A 97 -1.36 6.98 15.40
CA VAL A 97 -1.80 8.39 15.35
C VAL A 97 -1.43 9.09 14.04
N GLN A 98 -0.43 8.59 13.30
CA GLN A 98 0.03 9.25 12.08
C GLN A 98 -0.96 9.11 10.92
N LYS A 99 -1.85 8.10 10.95
CA LYS A 99 -2.81 7.86 9.86
C LYS A 99 -3.78 9.01 9.63
N VAL A 100 -4.05 9.82 10.66
CA VAL A 100 -4.93 11.00 10.56
C VAL A 100 -4.34 12.08 9.64
N TYR A 101 -3.01 12.07 9.45
CA TYR A 101 -2.31 13.01 8.58
C TYR A 101 -2.10 12.49 7.16
N ALA A 102 -2.37 11.21 6.90
CA ALA A 102 -2.19 10.64 5.58
C ALA A 102 -3.25 11.15 4.59
N GLU A 103 -2.86 11.22 3.32
CA GLU A 103 -3.74 11.50 2.19
C GLU A 103 -4.33 10.21 1.60
N ALA A 104 -3.64 9.09 1.80
CA ALA A 104 -4.11 7.75 1.47
C ALA A 104 -3.85 6.80 2.64
N VAL A 105 -4.88 6.04 3.04
CA VAL A 105 -4.74 4.95 4.00
C VAL A 105 -5.09 3.64 3.30
N VAL A 106 -4.17 2.67 3.38
CA VAL A 106 -4.34 1.32 2.85
C VAL A 106 -4.69 0.41 4.01
N LYS A 107 -5.98 0.13 4.20
CA LYS A 107 -6.43 -0.78 5.24
C LYS A 107 -6.53 -2.20 4.68
N ILE A 108 -5.89 -3.15 5.36
CA ILE A 108 -5.80 -4.54 4.90
C ILE A 108 -6.44 -5.43 5.96
N ASP A 109 -7.57 -6.04 5.63
CA ASP A 109 -8.28 -6.99 6.48
C ASP A 109 -8.27 -8.38 5.82
N ASP A 110 -8.63 -9.42 6.58
CA ASP A 110 -8.87 -10.74 6.01
C ASP A 110 -10.00 -10.68 4.98
N THR A 111 -9.91 -11.51 3.94
CA THR A 111 -10.98 -11.61 2.94
C THR A 111 -12.31 -11.98 3.59
N ARG A 112 -13.40 -11.36 3.12
CA ARG A 112 -14.78 -11.75 3.48
C ARG A 112 -15.33 -12.83 2.57
N LEU A 113 -14.65 -13.09 1.46
CA LEU A 113 -15.00 -14.14 0.51
C LEU A 113 -14.52 -15.47 1.10
N ARG A 114 -15.47 -16.37 1.37
CA ARG A 114 -15.13 -17.69 1.90
C ARG A 114 -14.42 -18.48 0.81
N ALA A 115 -13.32 -19.14 1.14
CA ALA A 115 -12.77 -20.14 0.23
C ALA A 115 -13.87 -21.17 -0.04
N SER A 116 -14.27 -21.32 -1.30
CA SER A 116 -15.00 -22.50 -1.71
C SER A 116 -14.13 -23.70 -1.34
N SER A 117 -14.74 -24.74 -0.75
CA SER A 117 -14.09 -25.93 -0.20
C SER A 117 -13.38 -26.81 -1.25
N ILE A 118 -13.12 -26.28 -2.44
CA ILE A 118 -12.61 -26.97 -3.63
C ILE A 118 -11.09 -26.77 -3.77
N LEU A 119 -10.53 -25.68 -3.23
CA LEU A 119 -9.10 -25.39 -3.33
C LEU A 119 -8.37 -25.85 -2.06
N GLU A 120 -7.47 -26.83 -2.19
CA GLU A 120 -6.69 -27.41 -1.08
C GLU A 120 -5.74 -26.38 -0.41
N ASN A 121 -5.44 -25.26 -1.08
CA ASN A 121 -4.64 -24.18 -0.50
C ASN A 121 -4.83 -22.85 -1.28
N PRO A 122 -5.85 -22.03 -0.98
CA PRO A 122 -6.19 -20.84 -1.78
C PRO A 122 -5.23 -19.65 -1.64
N GLY A 123 -4.07 -19.84 -1.00
CA GLY A 123 -3.16 -18.74 -0.65
C GLY A 123 -3.78 -17.76 0.35
N GLU A 124 -3.04 -16.70 0.66
CA GLU A 124 -3.55 -15.64 1.54
C GLU A 124 -4.30 -14.57 0.75
N ARG A 125 -5.61 -14.50 0.96
CA ARG A 125 -6.49 -13.51 0.33
C ARG A 125 -6.88 -12.42 1.33
N TYR A 126 -6.90 -11.18 0.85
CA TYR A 126 -7.17 -10.00 1.67
C TYR A 126 -8.33 -9.18 1.11
N SER A 127 -8.98 -8.43 1.99
CA SER A 127 -9.82 -7.30 1.63
C SER A 127 -9.00 -6.02 1.84
N VAL A 128 -8.78 -5.27 0.78
CA VAL A 128 -8.03 -4.02 0.83
C VAL A 128 -8.96 -2.85 0.61
N ARG A 129 -9.01 -1.95 1.59
CA ARG A 129 -9.76 -0.70 1.55
C ARG A 129 -8.77 0.45 1.38
N LEU A 130 -8.87 1.13 0.25
CA LEU A 130 -8.14 2.33 -0.07
C LEU A 130 -9.00 3.54 0.30
N ILE A 131 -8.60 4.24 1.37
CA ILE A 131 -9.25 5.45 1.87
C ILE A 131 -8.45 6.65 1.36
N GLN A 132 -9.06 7.55 0.61
CA GLN A 132 -8.36 8.64 -0.06
C GLN A 132 -9.04 9.97 0.19
N GLU A 133 -8.26 10.98 0.60
CA GLU A 133 -8.71 12.36 0.63
C GLU A 133 -9.07 12.83 -0.79
N VAL A 134 -10.23 13.48 -0.92
CA VAL A 134 -10.74 13.96 -2.21
C VAL A 134 -9.81 15.03 -2.77
N LEU A 135 -9.37 14.85 -4.02
CA LEU A 135 -8.53 15.80 -4.74
C LEU A 135 -9.38 16.95 -5.33
N GLU A 136 -8.88 18.18 -5.27
CA GLU A 136 -9.53 19.35 -5.89
C GLU A 136 -9.43 19.32 -7.43
N ALA A 137 -8.27 18.92 -7.96
CA ALA A 137 -8.11 18.54 -9.36
C ALA A 137 -8.24 17.02 -9.43
N GLY A 138 -9.38 16.54 -9.98
CA GLY A 138 -9.61 15.11 -10.14
C GLY A 138 -8.51 14.47 -11.00
N PRO A 139 -8.12 13.22 -10.72
CA PRO A 139 -7.16 12.52 -11.56
C PRO A 139 -7.79 12.24 -12.93
N SER A 140 -6.97 11.93 -13.93
CA SER A 140 -7.48 11.60 -15.26
C SER A 140 -8.48 10.43 -15.28
N ALA A 141 -9.25 10.23 -16.36
CA ALA A 141 -10.19 9.12 -16.41
C ALA A 141 -9.44 7.78 -16.55
N VAL A 142 -9.83 6.79 -15.74
CA VAL A 142 -9.44 5.38 -15.87
C VAL A 142 -10.65 4.51 -15.60
N ASP A 143 -10.89 3.56 -16.48
CA ASP A 143 -11.99 2.60 -16.37
C ASP A 143 -11.52 1.27 -15.81
N LEU A 144 -12.46 0.57 -15.17
CA LEU A 144 -12.34 -0.84 -14.80
C LEU A 144 -13.35 -1.64 -15.62
N THR A 145 -12.86 -2.55 -16.45
CA THR A 145 -13.71 -3.34 -17.35
C THR A 145 -14.12 -4.64 -16.67
N ILE A 146 -15.43 -4.93 -16.59
CA ILE A 146 -15.92 -6.20 -16.04
C ILE A 146 -16.64 -6.97 -17.14
N ASP A 147 -16.08 -8.09 -17.58
CA ASP A 147 -16.75 -9.00 -18.51
C ASP A 147 -17.81 -9.84 -17.77
N LEU A 148 -19.07 -9.44 -17.89
CA LEU A 148 -20.19 -10.16 -17.29
C LEU A 148 -20.34 -11.59 -17.85
N SER A 149 -19.98 -11.83 -19.12
CA SER A 149 -20.03 -13.17 -19.72
C SER A 149 -19.02 -14.12 -19.07
N ALA A 150 -17.84 -13.63 -18.71
CA ALA A 150 -16.84 -14.41 -17.98
C ALA A 150 -17.31 -14.78 -16.57
N LEU A 151 -18.01 -13.87 -15.88
CA LEU A 151 -18.60 -14.12 -14.54
C LEU A 151 -19.60 -15.27 -14.56
N PHE A 152 -20.55 -15.26 -15.48
CA PHE A 152 -21.58 -16.30 -15.58
C PHE A 152 -21.05 -17.65 -16.11
N ARG A 153 -19.84 -17.68 -16.68
CA ARG A 153 -19.12 -18.91 -17.05
C ARG A 153 -18.31 -19.52 -15.90
N LEU A 154 -18.28 -18.88 -14.72
CA LEU A 154 -17.44 -19.29 -13.58
C LEU A 154 -15.95 -19.43 -13.93
N ALA A 155 -15.49 -18.72 -14.96
CA ALA A 155 -14.08 -18.68 -15.36
C ALA A 155 -13.27 -17.68 -14.50
N GLU A 156 -13.97 -16.93 -13.65
CA GLU A 156 -13.40 -15.86 -12.83
C GLU A 156 -13.28 -16.26 -11.35
N GLY A 157 -12.21 -15.78 -10.71
CA GLY A 157 -12.07 -15.85 -9.26
C GLY A 157 -13.12 -14.98 -8.58
N GLU A 158 -13.48 -15.34 -7.35
CA GLU A 158 -14.41 -14.54 -6.58
C GLU A 158 -13.77 -13.19 -6.22
N PHE A 159 -14.50 -12.11 -6.47
CA PHE A 159 -14.11 -10.78 -6.04
C PHE A 159 -15.32 -9.93 -5.62
N SER A 160 -15.05 -8.87 -4.88
CA SER A 160 -16.01 -7.82 -4.56
C SER A 160 -15.35 -6.45 -4.70
N ILE A 161 -16.08 -5.51 -5.27
CA ILE A 161 -15.70 -4.09 -5.34
C ILE A 161 -16.82 -3.28 -4.72
N ALA A 162 -16.47 -2.42 -3.76
CA ALA A 162 -17.41 -1.54 -3.10
C ALA A 162 -16.85 -0.11 -3.02
N PHE A 163 -17.69 0.88 -3.33
CA PHE A 163 -17.35 2.29 -3.22
C PHE A 163 -18.30 2.99 -2.25
N GLN A 164 -17.76 3.85 -1.41
CA GLN A 164 -18.53 4.74 -0.53
C GLN A 164 -17.78 6.05 -0.30
N ARG A 165 -18.53 7.07 0.12
CA ARG A 165 -17.99 8.34 0.62
C ARG A 165 -18.08 8.32 2.14
N ASP A 166 -17.06 8.84 2.80
CA ASP A 166 -16.98 8.81 4.27
C ASP A 166 -16.31 10.09 4.82
N ASP A 167 -16.39 10.27 6.13
CA ASP A 167 -15.56 11.22 6.89
C ASP A 167 -14.49 10.45 7.66
N TYR A 168 -13.22 10.78 7.42
CA TYR A 168 -12.09 10.15 8.06
C TYR A 168 -11.27 11.19 8.82
N TYR A 169 -11.52 11.28 10.14
CA TYR A 169 -10.89 12.26 11.02
C TYR A 169 -11.11 13.72 10.58
N GLY A 170 -12.34 14.05 10.17
CA GLY A 170 -12.72 15.39 9.70
C GLY A 170 -12.32 15.70 8.25
N LYS A 171 -11.80 14.70 7.53
CA LYS A 171 -11.49 14.78 6.10
C LYS A 171 -12.58 14.06 5.30
N ARG A 172 -13.09 14.70 4.25
CA ARG A 172 -13.93 13.99 3.29
C ARG A 172 -13.08 13.03 2.46
N VAL A 173 -13.47 11.76 2.44
CA VAL A 173 -12.72 10.73 1.74
C VAL A 173 -13.59 9.92 0.78
N SER A 174 -12.98 9.42 -0.28
CA SER A 174 -13.47 8.28 -1.05
C SER A 174 -12.90 6.99 -0.47
N VAL A 175 -13.73 5.96 -0.41
CA VAL A 175 -13.35 4.64 0.12
C VAL A 175 -13.68 3.60 -0.94
N LEU A 176 -12.64 3.08 -1.59
CA LEU A 176 -12.74 1.96 -2.51
C LEU A 176 -12.26 0.69 -1.81
N THR A 177 -13.08 -0.35 -1.77
CA THR A 177 -12.72 -1.64 -1.20
C THR A 177 -12.70 -2.69 -2.30
N VAL A 178 -11.60 -3.44 -2.38
CA VAL A 178 -11.43 -4.59 -3.25
C VAL A 178 -11.17 -5.82 -2.38
N ASP A 179 -11.93 -6.88 -2.59
CA ASP A 179 -11.78 -8.15 -1.88
C ASP A 179 -11.65 -9.28 -2.88
N GLY A 180 -10.77 -10.25 -2.60
CA GLY A 180 -10.48 -11.35 -3.51
C GLY A 180 -9.46 -11.02 -4.61
N GLU A 181 -9.69 -11.59 -5.79
CA GLU A 181 -8.76 -11.52 -6.93
C GLU A 181 -9.50 -11.13 -8.20
N LEU A 182 -8.97 -10.12 -8.90
CA LEU A 182 -9.49 -9.64 -10.17
C LEU A 182 -8.79 -10.35 -11.32
N HIS A 183 -9.48 -10.52 -12.44
CA HIS A 183 -8.79 -10.91 -13.68
C HIS A 183 -7.96 -9.75 -14.20
N ARG A 184 -6.83 -10.07 -14.83
CA ARG A 184 -5.93 -9.06 -15.38
C ARG A 184 -6.59 -8.15 -16.42
N SER A 185 -7.45 -8.71 -17.28
CA SER A 185 -8.16 -7.92 -18.29
C SER A 185 -9.01 -6.79 -17.69
N MET A 186 -9.39 -6.88 -16.42
CA MET A 186 -10.16 -5.84 -15.75
C MET A 186 -9.35 -4.56 -15.52
N VAL A 187 -8.03 -4.67 -15.37
CA VAL A 187 -7.14 -3.56 -15.02
C VAL A 187 -6.24 -3.09 -16.16
N GLU A 188 -6.36 -3.67 -17.37
CA GLU A 188 -5.52 -3.33 -18.52
C GLU A 188 -5.52 -1.83 -18.85
N GLY A 189 -6.68 -1.17 -18.78
CA GLY A 189 -6.78 0.28 -19.00
C GLY A 189 -5.98 1.09 -17.97
N LEU A 190 -5.99 0.67 -16.70
CA LEU A 190 -5.21 1.27 -15.63
C LEU A 190 -3.71 1.01 -15.84
N GLU A 191 -3.31 -0.20 -16.23
CA GLU A 191 -1.92 -0.53 -16.54
C GLU A 191 -1.38 0.31 -17.71
N ALA A 192 -2.12 0.38 -18.81
CA ALA A 192 -1.74 1.16 -19.99
C ALA A 192 -1.58 2.64 -19.64
N LYS A 193 -2.48 3.17 -18.78
CA LYS A 193 -2.39 4.54 -18.30
C LYS A 193 -1.13 4.77 -17.47
N LEU A 194 -0.85 3.88 -16.53
CA LEU A 194 0.34 3.94 -15.70
C LEU A 194 1.63 3.87 -16.53
N GLN A 195 1.67 3.02 -17.55
CA GLN A 195 2.80 2.91 -18.48
C GLN A 195 3.04 4.23 -19.23
N ALA A 196 1.97 4.85 -19.74
CA ALA A 196 2.04 6.14 -20.40
C ALA A 196 2.54 7.25 -19.45
N LEU A 197 2.09 7.26 -18.19
CA LEU A 197 2.52 8.25 -17.19
C LEU A 197 3.98 8.05 -16.74
N ALA A 198 4.42 6.80 -16.61
CA ALA A 198 5.77 6.45 -16.17
C ALA A 198 6.81 6.53 -17.30
N GLY A 199 6.39 6.58 -18.56
CA GLY A 199 7.29 6.48 -19.71
C GLY A 199 7.98 5.12 -19.81
N SER A 200 7.35 4.06 -19.29
CA SER A 200 7.89 2.70 -19.24
C SER A 200 6.94 1.72 -19.90
N THR A 201 7.49 0.75 -20.63
CA THR A 201 6.75 -0.39 -21.20
C THR A 201 6.77 -1.63 -20.29
N GLY A 202 7.43 -1.52 -19.14
CA GLY A 202 7.50 -2.61 -18.16
C GLY A 202 6.16 -2.84 -17.44
N PRO A 203 6.00 -4.01 -16.79
CA PRO A 203 4.92 -4.21 -15.83
C PRO A 203 5.06 -3.29 -14.63
N ILE A 204 3.93 -2.91 -14.04
CA ILE A 204 3.90 -1.91 -12.96
C ILE A 204 3.60 -2.54 -11.59
N CYS A 205 3.10 -3.77 -11.55
CA CYS A 205 2.92 -4.55 -10.34
C CYS A 205 3.80 -5.80 -10.33
N ASP A 206 4.21 -6.21 -9.13
CA ASP A 206 4.95 -7.45 -8.92
C ASP A 206 4.05 -8.62 -9.33
N ARG A 207 4.48 -9.30 -10.39
CA ARG A 207 3.69 -10.30 -11.10
C ARG A 207 3.71 -11.58 -10.27
N ALA A 208 2.71 -11.77 -9.41
CA ALA A 208 2.35 -13.15 -9.09
C ALA A 208 2.08 -13.84 -10.44
N GLU A 209 2.88 -14.84 -10.78
CA GLU A 209 2.83 -15.55 -12.06
C GLU A 209 1.39 -15.99 -12.36
N GLY A 210 0.68 -15.27 -13.25
CA GLY A 210 -0.69 -15.60 -13.61
C GLY A 210 -1.54 -14.43 -14.14
N ASP A 211 -2.78 -14.75 -14.48
CA ASP A 211 -3.78 -13.82 -15.05
C ASP A 211 -4.65 -13.14 -13.97
N ARG A 212 -4.16 -13.10 -12.72
CA ARG A 212 -4.90 -12.62 -11.55
C ARG A 212 -4.20 -11.44 -10.88
N VAL A 213 -4.99 -10.52 -10.36
CA VAL A 213 -4.56 -9.35 -9.61
C VAL A 213 -5.18 -9.38 -8.23
N THR A 214 -4.36 -9.48 -7.19
CA THR A 214 -4.84 -9.48 -5.81
C THR A 214 -5.39 -8.10 -5.42
N SER A 215 -6.23 -8.04 -4.38
CA SER A 215 -6.70 -6.78 -3.80
C SER A 215 -5.55 -5.83 -3.39
N THR A 216 -4.43 -6.36 -2.88
CA THR A 216 -3.20 -5.59 -2.60
C THR A 216 -2.56 -5.05 -3.87
N GLY A 217 -2.47 -5.87 -4.93
CA GLY A 217 -1.97 -5.45 -6.24
C GLY A 217 -2.82 -4.34 -6.85
N MET A 218 -4.15 -4.46 -6.77
CA MET A 218 -5.06 -3.41 -7.21
C MET A 218 -4.85 -2.09 -6.44
N ALA A 219 -4.68 -2.16 -5.11
CA ALA A 219 -4.38 -0.97 -4.31
C ALA A 219 -3.04 -0.33 -4.69
N GLN A 220 -2.01 -1.13 -5.00
CA GLN A 220 -0.72 -0.62 -5.49
C GLN A 220 -0.87 0.09 -6.83
N LEU A 221 -1.61 -0.48 -7.80
CA LEU A 221 -1.84 0.16 -9.10
C LEU A 221 -2.54 1.52 -8.93
N LEU A 222 -3.59 1.58 -8.11
CA LEU A 222 -4.33 2.81 -7.85
C LEU A 222 -3.48 3.87 -7.13
N LEU A 223 -2.63 3.47 -6.18
CA LEU A 223 -1.71 4.38 -5.50
C LEU A 223 -0.61 4.90 -6.42
N SER A 224 -0.02 4.03 -7.23
CA SER A 224 0.97 4.40 -8.25
C SER A 224 0.36 5.40 -9.24
N TRP A 225 -0.88 5.18 -9.63
CA TRP A 225 -1.57 6.05 -10.57
C TRP A 225 -1.77 7.43 -9.97
N ARG A 226 -2.28 7.49 -8.75
CA ARG A 226 -2.42 8.75 -8.01
C ARG A 226 -1.07 9.46 -7.81
N LEU A 227 -0.01 8.72 -7.48
CA LEU A 227 1.33 9.28 -7.29
C LEU A 227 1.85 9.92 -8.58
N LEU A 228 1.72 9.23 -9.72
CA LEU A 228 2.20 9.73 -11.01
C LEU A 228 1.39 10.94 -11.49
N GLU A 229 0.07 10.94 -11.32
CA GLU A 229 -0.77 12.12 -11.61
C GLU A 229 -0.36 13.33 -10.76
N LYS A 230 -0.15 13.11 -9.44
CA LYS A 230 0.29 14.17 -8.54
C LYS A 230 1.69 14.69 -8.93
N LEU A 231 2.60 13.80 -9.30
CA LEU A 231 3.94 14.15 -9.77
C LEU A 231 3.88 15.00 -11.04
N GLN A 232 3.10 14.60 -12.04
CA GLN A 232 2.92 15.38 -13.27
C GLN A 232 2.35 16.77 -12.98
N PHE A 233 1.36 16.86 -12.10
CA PHE A 233 0.79 18.14 -11.69
C PHE A 233 1.82 19.05 -11.00
N HIS A 234 2.67 18.50 -10.13
CA HIS A 234 3.74 19.26 -9.49
C HIS A 234 4.81 19.72 -10.51
N LEU A 235 5.21 18.83 -11.44
CA LEU A 235 6.18 19.16 -12.48
C LEU A 235 5.65 20.19 -13.47
N ALA A 236 4.35 20.19 -13.78
CA ALA A 236 3.73 21.19 -14.66
C ALA A 236 3.63 22.59 -14.03
N LYS A 237 3.78 22.70 -12.70
CA LYS A 237 3.74 23.97 -11.95
C LYS A 237 5.12 24.53 -11.59
N ALA A 238 6.18 23.74 -11.75
CA ALA A 238 7.56 24.11 -11.46
C ALA A 238 8.23 24.77 -12.68
#